data_AF-A0A1A3T9H6-F1
#
_entry.id   AF-A0A1A3T9H6-F1
#
_cell.length_a   1.000
_cell.length_b   1.000
_cell.length_c   1.000
_cell.angle_alpha   90.00
_cell.angle_beta   90.00
_cell.angle_gamma   90.00
#
_symmetry.space_group_name_H-M   'P 1'
#
loop_
_entity.id
_entity.type
_entity.pdbx_description
1 polymer ?
#
loop_
_entity_poly.entity_id
_entity_poly.type
_entity_poly.pdbx_seq_one_letter_code
_entity_poly.pdbx_strand_id
1 'polypeptide(L)' 'MKPISELGYEEARDELIEVVRQLEHGGLDLDASLKLWERGEELAKRCDEHLAGARKRIEDALTAGDAEET' A
#
# COMPACT_ATOMS: atom_id res chain seq x y z
N MET A 1 -14.92 10.24 -0.97
CA MET A 1 -13.85 9.29 -0.59
C MET A 1 -12.60 9.73 -1.32
N LYS A 2 -11.43 9.77 -0.66
CA LYS A 2 -10.18 10.21 -1.32
C LYS A 2 -9.75 9.17 -2.37
N PRO A 3 -9.20 9.59 -3.52
CA PRO A 3 -8.54 8.67 -4.45
C PRO A 3 -7.37 7.94 -3.79
N ILE A 4 -7.14 6.68 -4.17
CA ILE A 4 -6.06 5.82 -3.64
C ILE A 4 -4.68 6.45 -3.83
N SER A 5 -4.50 7.08 -4.98
CA SER A 5 -3.28 7.81 -5.34
C SER A 5 -2.94 8.92 -4.33
N GLU A 6 -3.93 9.42 -3.59
CA GLU A 6 -3.77 10.49 -2.60
C GLU A 6 -3.62 9.96 -1.17
N LEU A 7 -3.79 8.65 -0.93
CA LEU A 7 -3.67 8.07 0.41
C LEU A 7 -2.20 8.04 0.87
N GLY A 8 -2.00 8.38 2.14
CA GLY A 8 -0.78 8.06 2.88
C GLY A 8 -0.66 6.55 3.13
N TYR A 9 0.52 6.09 3.55
CA TYR A 9 0.77 4.67 3.81
C TYR A 9 -0.17 4.10 4.89
N GLU A 10 -0.34 4.79 6.01
CA GLU A 10 -1.19 4.31 7.11
C GLU A 10 -2.67 4.28 6.71
N GLU A 11 -3.15 5.32 6.02
CA GLU A 11 -4.52 5.34 5.49
C GLU A 11 -4.76 4.18 4.51
N ALA A 12 -3.84 3.94 3.58
CA ALA A 12 -3.95 2.84 2.61
C ALA A 12 -3.89 1.46 3.28
N ARG A 13 -2.99 1.27 4.26
CA ARG A 13 -2.86 0.02 5.02
C ARG A 13 -4.12 -0.27 5.83
N ASP A 14 -4.65 0.72 6.53
CA ASP A 14 -5.81 0.54 7.39
C ASP A 14 -7.05 0.21 6.55
N GLU A 15 -7.23 0.87 5.40
CA GLU A 15 -8.30 0.50 4.47
C GLU A 15 -8.12 -0.91 3.89
N LEU A 16 -6.88 -1.31 3.55
CA LEU A 16 -6.60 -2.66 3.06
C LEU A 16 -6.97 -3.73 4.09
N ILE A 17 -6.68 -3.48 5.37
CA ILE A 17 -7.05 -4.38 6.46
C ILE A 17 -8.57 -4.55 6.52
N GLU A 18 -9.34 -3.47 6.39
CA GLU A 18 -10.81 -3.57 6.39
C GLU A 18 -11.36 -4.28 5.14
N VAL A 19 -10.74 -4.12 3.98
CA VAL A 19 -11.10 -4.86 2.76
C VAL A 19 -10.87 -6.36 2.96
N VAL A 20 -9.68 -6.75 3.46
CA VAL A 20 -9.35 -8.16 3.73
C VAL A 20 -10.32 -8.76 4.73
N ARG A 21 -10.61 -8.06 5.84
CA ARG A 21 -11.58 -8.53 6.85
C ARG A 21 -12.96 -8.79 6.26
N GLN A 22 -13.44 -7.93 5.35
CA GLN A 22 -14.72 -8.11 4.69
C GLN A 22 -14.72 -9.31 3.73
N LEU A 23 -13.65 -9.50 2.98
CA LEU A 23 -13.48 -10.67 2.11
C LEU A 23 -13.43 -11.98 2.91
N GLU A 24 -12.71 -11.99 4.03
CA GLU A 24 -12.59 -13.15 4.93
C GLU A 24 -13.89 -13.49 5.65
N HIS A 25 -14.70 -12.49 5.99
CA HIS A 25 -16.02 -12.70 6.58
C HIS A 25 -16.96 -13.43 5.61
N GLY A 26 -16.81 -13.20 4.31
CA GLY A 26 -17.69 -13.73 3.29
C GLY A 26 -19.12 -13.14 3.37
N GLY A 27 -20.10 -13.85 2.81
CA GLY A 27 -21.51 -13.40 2.80
C GLY A 27 -21.84 -12.34 1.75
N LEU A 28 -20.86 -11.95 0.93
CA LEU A 28 -21.04 -11.06 -0.21
C LEU A 28 -21.37 -11.87 -1.47
N ASP A 29 -22.09 -11.24 -2.39
CA ASP A 29 -22.22 -11.79 -3.74
C ASP A 29 -20.91 -11.64 -4.53
N LEU A 30 -20.87 -12.25 -5.72
CA LEU A 30 -19.67 -12.26 -6.55
C LEU A 30 -19.24 -10.86 -6.98
N ASP A 31 -20.18 -9.99 -7.36
CA ASP A 31 -19.89 -8.64 -7.85
C ASP A 31 -19.30 -7.76 -6.74
N ALA A 32 -19.88 -7.82 -5.53
CA ALA A 32 -19.35 -7.15 -4.35
C ALA A 32 -17.98 -7.69 -3.96
N SER A 33 -17.78 -9.00 -4.01
CA SER A 33 -16.49 -9.64 -3.71
C SER A 33 -15.40 -9.21 -4.69
N LEU A 34 -15.72 -9.13 -5.99
CA LEU A 34 -14.79 -8.67 -7.02
C LEU A 34 -14.39 -7.21 -6.82
N LYS A 35 -15.35 -6.33 -6.55
CA LYS A 35 -15.07 -4.90 -6.27
C LYS A 35 -14.17 -4.70 -5.07
N LEU A 36 -14.38 -5.46 -3.99
CA LEU A 36 -13.51 -5.42 -2.82
C LEU A 36 -12.11 -5.94 -3.15
N TRP A 37 -12.01 -7.02 -3.93
CA TRP A 37 -10.71 -7.54 -4.37
C TRP A 37 -9.94 -6.52 -5.21
N GLU A 38 -10.57 -5.92 -6.23
CA GLU A 38 -9.95 -4.88 -7.07
C GLU A 38 -9.47 -3.69 -6.22
N ARG A 39 -10.32 -3.23 -5.30
CA ARG A 39 -9.97 -2.15 -4.35
C ARG A 39 -8.76 -2.56 -3.49
N GLY A 40 -8.72 -3.81 -3.03
CA GLY A 40 -7.63 -4.38 -2.23
C GLY A 40 -6.31 -4.41 -2.99
N GLU A 41 -6.32 -4.84 -4.26
CA GLU A 41 -5.13 -4.85 -5.12
C GLU A 41 -4.56 -3.44 -5.32
N GLU A 42 -5.43 -2.45 -5.55
CA GLU A 42 -4.99 -1.06 -5.70
C GLU A 42 -4.40 -0.49 -4.40
N LEU A 43 -4.94 -0.84 -3.23
CA LEU A 43 -4.39 -0.46 -1.93
C LEU A 43 -3.04 -1.13 -1.65
N ALA A 44 -2.92 -2.42 -1.95
CA ALA A 44 -1.68 -3.16 -1.79
C ALA A 44 -0.57 -2.54 -2.65
N LYS A 45 -0.86 -2.26 -3.92
CA LYS A 45 0.06 -1.55 -4.81
C LYS A 45 0.49 -0.19 -4.25
N ARG A 46 -0.45 0.59 -3.69
CA ARG A 46 -0.14 1.89 -3.09
C ARG A 46 0.79 1.75 -1.88
N CYS A 47 0.57 0.76 -1.04
CA CYS A 47 1.46 0.43 0.08
C CYS A 47 2.87 0.09 -0.41
N ASP A 48 2.99 -0.74 -1.45
CA ASP A 48 4.27 -1.13 -2.03
C ASP A 48 5.03 0.07 -2.61
N GLU A 49 4.34 0.99 -3.30
CA GLU A 49 4.94 2.24 -3.81
C GLU A 49 5.53 3.10 -2.68
N HIS A 50 4.81 3.24 -1.56
CA HIS A 50 5.30 3.96 -0.39
C HIS A 50 6.53 3.30 0.21
N LEU A 51 6.51 1.98 0.38
CA LEU A 51 7.63 1.20 0.93
C LEU A 51 8.85 1.23 0.01
N ALA A 52 8.64 1.14 -1.30
CA ALA A 52 9.70 1.27 -2.30
C ALA A 52 10.36 2.66 -2.24
N GLY A 53 9.55 3.72 -2.16
CA GLY A 53 10.05 5.09 -2.01
C GLY A 53 10.79 5.33 -0.68
N ALA A 54 10.37 4.68 0.41
CA ALA A 54 11.10 4.72 1.68
C ALA A 54 12.44 3.97 1.60
N ARG A 55 12.45 2.77 1.00
CA ARG A 55 13.66 1.96 0.81
C ARG A 55 14.71 2.70 -0.02
N LYS A 56 14.28 3.31 -1.13
CA LYS A 56 15.18 4.09 -1.99
C LYS A 56 15.84 5.25 -1.24
N ARG A 57 15.06 5.98 -0.43
CA ARG A 57 15.61 7.09 0.39
C ARG A 57 16.68 6.61 1.39
N ILE A 58 16.51 5.42 1.96
CA ILE A 58 17.49 4.82 2.86
C ILE A 58 18.75 4.43 2.07
N GLU A 59 18.59 3.79 0.91
CA GLU A 59 19.71 3.39 0.05
C GLU A 59 20.53 4.58 -0.45
N ASP A 60 19.84 5.66 -0.88
CA ASP A 60 20.49 6.90 -1.31
C ASP A 60 21.29 7.54 -0.17
N ALA A 61 20.75 7.54 1.07
CA ALA A 61 21.43 8.09 2.24
C ALA A 61 22.66 7.27 2.65
N LEU A 62 22.60 5.93 2.56
CA LEU A 62 23.74 5.06 2.83
C LEU A 62 24.84 5.25 1.78
N THR A 63 24.48 5.30 0.49
CA THR A 63 25.42 5.52 -0.60
C THR A 63 26.11 6.89 -0.52
N ALA A 64 25.38 7.93 -0.11
CA ALA A 64 25.94 9.26 0.08
C ALA A 64 26.97 9.31 1.22
N GLY A 65 26.70 8.62 2.35
CA GLY A 65 27.63 8.54 3.47
C GLY A 65 28.94 7.81 3.12
N ASP A 66 28.84 6.72 2.36
CA ASP A 66 30.02 5.96 1.91
C ASP A 66 30.92 6.76 0.96
N ALA A 67 30.34 7.69 0.18
CA ALA A 67 31.08 8.54 -0.76
C ALA A 67 31.80 9.73 -0.09
N GLU A 68 31.40 10.13 1.13
CA GLU A 68 32.05 11.19 1.90
C GLU A 68 33.25 10.67 2.73
N GLU A 69 33.38 9.34 2.93
CA GLU A 69 34.50 8.71 3.64
C GLU A 69 35.68 8.27 2.75
N THR A 70 35.56 8.38 1.43
CA THR A 70 36.63 8.07 0.44
C THR A 70 37.20 9.31 -0.24
#